data_AF-A0AAJ1PAE5-F1
#
_entry.id   AF-A0AAJ1PAE5-F1
#
_cell.length_a   1.000
_cell.length_b   1.000
_cell.length_c   1.000
_cell.angle_alpha   90.00
_cell.angle_beta   90.00
_cell.angle_gamma   90.00
#
_symmetry.space_group_name_H-M   'P 1'
#
loop_
_entity.id
_entity.type
_entity.pdbx_description
1 polymer ?
#
loop_
_entity_poly.entity_id
_entity_poly.type
_entity_poly.pdbx_seq_one_letter_code
_entity_poly.pdbx_strand_id
1 'polypeptide(L)'
;MADDICRICGKEGPLSFEHIPPQSVGNDHTVKLYSGVDAVKSSLTGQDDMEGLKYRQLQRGQGFKTICSSCNSYLGQNYVKPFSEFYRATGQQILVSDFQEGDRSIHFKTDRLMPLAFVKQVMSNFCVSAGDMHDCKDYLLDRESTVFPSDTDSICL
;
A
#
# COMPACT_ATOMS: atom_id res chain seq x y z
N MET A 1 -28.80 4.62 5.20
CA MET A 1 -27.60 4.09 4.53
C MET A 1 -26.53 5.12 4.81
N ALA A 2 -25.46 4.78 5.52
CA ALA A 2 -24.38 5.75 5.74
C ALA A 2 -23.65 5.87 4.40
N ASP A 3 -23.79 7.02 3.74
CA ASP A 3 -22.98 7.34 2.58
C ASP A 3 -21.56 7.59 3.11
N ASP A 4 -20.65 6.66 2.82
CA ASP A 4 -19.28 6.75 3.26
C ASP A 4 -18.51 7.74 2.35
N ILE A 5 -17.70 8.62 2.94
CA ILE A 5 -16.91 9.61 2.21
C ILE A 5 -15.65 8.95 1.62
N CYS A 6 -15.39 9.16 0.34
CA CYS A 6 -14.18 8.66 -0.32
C CYS A 6 -12.92 9.40 0.18
N ARG A 7 -11.98 8.67 0.79
CA ARG A 7 -10.72 9.23 1.35
C ARG A 7 -9.77 9.91 0.37
N ILE A 8 -10.00 9.79 -0.94
CA ILE A 8 -9.19 10.45 -1.97
C ILE A 8 -9.86 11.72 -2.48
N CYS A 9 -11.14 11.65 -2.85
CA CYS A 9 -11.80 12.77 -3.53
C CYS A 9 -12.82 13.53 -2.68
N GLY A 10 -13.10 13.07 -1.47
CA GLY A 10 -14.07 13.67 -0.55
C GLY A 10 -15.53 13.52 -0.97
N LYS A 11 -15.83 12.79 -2.05
CA LYS A 11 -17.21 12.59 -2.52
C LYS A 11 -17.91 11.51 -1.70
N GLU A 12 -19.15 11.79 -1.32
CA GLU A 12 -20.08 10.81 -0.74
C GLU A 12 -20.52 9.79 -1.79
N GLY A 13 -20.61 8.51 -1.38
CA GLY A 13 -21.19 7.46 -2.21
C GLY A 13 -20.66 6.06 -1.88
N PRO A 14 -21.02 5.05 -2.71
CA PRO A 14 -20.59 3.69 -2.46
C PRO A 14 -19.08 3.53 -2.62
N LEU A 15 -18.45 3.02 -1.56
CA LEU A 15 -17.03 2.70 -1.57
C LEU A 15 -16.74 1.33 -2.17
N SER A 16 -15.56 1.23 -2.75
CA SER A 16 -14.97 0.03 -3.36
C SER A 16 -13.85 -0.51 -2.47
N PHE A 17 -13.64 -1.82 -2.55
CA PHE A 17 -12.54 -2.48 -1.85
C PHE A 17 -11.26 -2.34 -2.65
N GLU A 18 -10.18 -1.89 -2.00
CA GLU A 18 -8.86 -1.78 -2.59
C GLU A 18 -7.85 -2.65 -1.85
N HIS A 19 -7.02 -3.39 -2.59
CA HIS A 19 -6.01 -4.29 -2.03
C HIS A 19 -4.72 -3.52 -1.76
N ILE A 20 -4.23 -3.59 -0.53
CA ILE A 20 -2.99 -2.95 -0.11
C ILE A 20 -2.08 -4.00 0.52
N PRO A 21 -0.96 -4.38 -0.11
CA PRO A 21 -0.50 -3.93 -1.44
C PRO A 21 -1.37 -4.50 -2.59
N PRO A 22 -1.21 -4.06 -3.87
CA PRO A 22 -2.05 -4.55 -4.96
C PRO A 22 -2.04 -6.09 -5.12
N GLN A 23 -3.15 -6.70 -5.54
CA GLN A 23 -3.20 -8.16 -5.76
C GLN A 23 -2.11 -8.64 -6.73
N SER A 24 -1.82 -7.83 -7.75
CA SER A 24 -0.84 -8.14 -8.78
C SER A 24 0.60 -8.29 -8.25
N VAL A 25 0.88 -7.90 -6.99
CA VAL A 25 2.17 -8.11 -6.32
C VAL A 25 2.12 -9.22 -5.25
N GLY A 26 1.12 -10.11 -5.31
CA GLY A 26 1.02 -11.30 -4.46
C GLY A 26 0.09 -11.17 -3.25
N ASN A 27 -0.69 -10.09 -3.17
CA ASN A 27 -1.72 -9.92 -2.14
C ASN A 27 -3.07 -10.52 -2.58
N ASP A 28 -3.04 -11.80 -2.93
CA ASP A 28 -4.17 -12.55 -3.52
C ASP A 28 -4.51 -13.84 -2.77
N HIS A 29 -3.76 -14.16 -1.71
CA HIS A 29 -3.93 -15.36 -0.90
C HIS A 29 -4.48 -15.04 0.50
N THR A 30 -4.81 -16.09 1.25
CA THR A 30 -5.30 -15.94 2.61
C THR A 30 -4.23 -15.37 3.54
N VAL A 31 -4.53 -14.26 4.21
CA VAL A 31 -3.62 -13.60 5.17
C VAL A 31 -4.21 -13.59 6.57
N LYS A 32 -3.34 -13.70 7.58
CA LYS A 32 -3.69 -13.55 9.00
C LYS A 32 -3.33 -12.14 9.46
N LEU A 33 -4.34 -11.34 9.79
CA LEU A 33 -4.15 -9.99 10.32
C LEU A 33 -4.15 -10.02 11.85
N TYR A 34 -3.00 -9.68 12.44
CA TYR A 34 -2.82 -9.54 13.88
C TYR A 34 -3.01 -8.08 14.30
N SER A 35 -3.39 -7.89 15.57
CA SER A 35 -3.35 -6.57 16.22
C SER A 35 -1.89 -6.16 16.41
N GLY A 36 -1.52 -4.97 15.94
CA GLY A 36 -0.16 -4.45 16.14
C GLY A 36 0.21 -4.32 17.62
N VAL A 37 -0.75 -3.91 18.46
CA VAL A 37 -0.56 -3.81 19.91
C VAL A 37 -0.27 -5.18 20.53
N ASP A 38 -1.00 -6.22 20.11
CA ASP A 38 -0.83 -7.56 20.67
C ASP A 38 0.46 -8.22 20.16
N ALA A 39 0.82 -7.99 18.90
CA ALA A 39 2.09 -8.43 18.32
C ALA A 39 3.30 -7.82 19.05
N VAL A 40 3.26 -6.51 19.33
CA VAL A 40 4.33 -5.83 20.09
C VAL A 40 4.40 -6.36 21.51
N LYS A 41 3.26 -6.53 22.19
CA LYS A 41 3.23 -7.10 23.54
C LYS A 41 3.84 -8.51 23.58
N SER A 42 3.49 -9.37 22.63
CA SER A 42 4.03 -10.74 22.51
C SER A 42 5.55 -10.73 22.38
N SER A 43 6.08 -9.87 21.49
CA SER A 43 7.53 -9.73 21.27
C SER A 43 8.25 -9.22 22.52
N LEU A 44 7.68 -8.24 23.24
CA LEU A 44 8.25 -7.74 24.50
C LEU A 44 8.26 -8.78 25.62
N THR A 45 7.36 -9.77 25.58
CA THR A 45 7.30 -10.86 26.55
C THR A 45 8.18 -12.07 26.20
N GLY A 46 8.96 -12.00 25.11
CA GLY A 46 9.85 -13.10 24.68
C GLY A 46 9.11 -14.31 24.12
N GLN A 47 7.84 -14.18 23.75
CA GLN A 47 7.14 -15.15 22.93
C GLN A 47 7.46 -14.82 21.47
N ASP A 48 8.46 -15.51 20.93
CA ASP A 48 8.93 -15.36 19.53
C ASP A 48 7.90 -15.87 18.51
N ASP A 49 6.89 -16.62 18.97
CA ASP A 49 5.84 -17.16 18.14
C ASP A 49 4.56 -16.33 18.22
N MET A 50 3.93 -16.10 17.07
CA MET A 50 2.56 -15.56 16.97
C MET A 50 1.51 -16.59 17.46
N GLU A 51 1.92 -17.58 18.24
CA GLU A 51 1.13 -18.72 18.66
C GLU A 51 0.17 -18.30 19.78
N GLY A 52 -1.10 -18.68 19.66
CA GLY A 52 -2.15 -18.26 20.58
C GLY A 52 -2.65 -16.82 20.40
N LEU A 53 -2.00 -15.98 19.59
CA LEU A 53 -2.51 -14.63 19.28
C LEU A 53 -3.79 -14.71 18.44
N LYS A 54 -4.78 -13.89 18.83
CA LYS A 54 -6.01 -13.73 18.04
C LYS A 54 -5.67 -12.99 16.74
N TYR A 55 -6.19 -13.53 15.63
CA TYR A 55 -6.06 -12.91 14.32
C TYR A 55 -7.39 -12.90 13.58
N ARG A 56 -7.50 -12.00 12.61
CA ARG A 56 -8.57 -12.00 11.62
C ARG A 56 -8.06 -12.63 10.33
N GLN A 57 -8.72 -13.66 9.84
CA GLN A 57 -8.41 -14.28 8.55
C GLN A 57 -9.07 -13.49 7.41
N LEU A 58 -8.29 -13.07 6.42
CA LEU A 58 -8.77 -12.42 5.19
C LEU A 58 -8.51 -13.37 4.02
N GLN A 59 -9.55 -13.74 3.27
CA GLN A 59 -9.49 -14.83 2.29
C GLN A 59 -8.93 -14.44 0.92
N ARG A 60 -8.70 -13.14 0.66
CA ARG A 60 -8.34 -12.62 -0.68
C ARG A 60 -7.28 -11.52 -0.59
N GLY A 61 -6.35 -11.66 0.36
CA GLY A 61 -5.41 -10.62 0.70
C GLY A 61 -5.98 -9.53 1.61
N GLN A 62 -5.12 -8.56 1.94
CA GLN A 62 -5.44 -7.41 2.78
C GLN A 62 -5.91 -6.21 1.96
N GLY A 63 -6.87 -5.46 2.49
CA GLY A 63 -7.36 -4.27 1.83
C GLY A 63 -8.38 -3.51 2.65
N PHE A 64 -8.86 -2.41 2.10
CA PHE A 64 -9.78 -1.49 2.76
C PHE A 64 -10.91 -1.07 1.81
N LYS A 65 -12.10 -0.87 2.36
CA LYS A 65 -13.25 -0.34 1.63
C LYS A 65 -13.40 1.15 1.96
N THR A 66 -12.52 2.00 1.43
CA THR A 66 -12.37 3.41 1.85
C THR A 66 -12.43 4.42 0.70
N ILE A 67 -12.46 3.98 -0.56
CA ILE A 67 -12.42 4.88 -1.74
C ILE A 67 -13.51 4.54 -2.76
N CYS A 68 -14.03 5.54 -3.47
CA CYS A 68 -15.04 5.31 -4.52
C CYS A 68 -14.46 4.57 -5.73
N SER A 69 -15.32 3.93 -6.52
CA SER A 69 -14.92 3.13 -7.70
C SER A 69 -14.17 3.95 -8.76
N SER A 70 -14.50 5.24 -8.91
CA SER A 70 -13.82 6.14 -9.86
C SER A 70 -12.36 6.40 -9.48
N CYS A 71 -12.09 6.72 -8.20
CA CYS A 71 -10.73 6.86 -7.70
C CYS A 71 -9.98 5.54 -7.78
N ASN A 72 -10.58 4.43 -7.35
CA ASN A 72 -9.95 3.12 -7.41
C ASN A 72 -9.54 2.78 -8.86
N SER A 73 -10.46 2.91 -9.81
CA SER A 73 -10.17 2.63 -11.22
C SER A 73 -9.07 3.53 -11.78
N TYR A 74 -9.04 4.81 -11.40
CA TYR A 74 -8.00 5.75 -11.81
C TYR A 74 -6.61 5.33 -11.30
N LEU A 75 -6.49 5.01 -10.00
CA LEU A 75 -5.24 4.56 -9.40
C LEU A 75 -4.76 3.25 -10.04
N GLY A 76 -5.68 2.30 -10.25
CA GLY A 76 -5.42 1.03 -10.92
C GLY A 76 -4.86 1.19 -12.34
N GLN A 77 -5.45 2.09 -13.13
CA GLN A 77 -5.03 2.34 -14.51
C GLN A 77 -3.69 3.06 -14.61
N ASN A 78 -3.42 4.01 -13.71
CA ASN A 78 -2.27 4.92 -13.83
C ASN A 78 -1.04 4.47 -13.03
N TYR A 79 -1.22 3.83 -11.87
CA TYR A 79 -0.12 3.62 -10.90
C TYR A 79 0.14 2.14 -10.57
N VAL A 80 -0.91 1.31 -10.50
CA VAL A 80 -0.75 -0.11 -10.12
C VAL A 80 0.09 -0.86 -11.15
N LYS A 81 -0.14 -0.67 -12.45
CA LYS A 81 0.63 -1.40 -13.48
C LYS A 81 2.13 -1.09 -13.42
N PRO A 82 2.58 0.19 -13.47
CA PRO A 82 4.00 0.51 -13.30
C PRO A 82 4.60 0.00 -11.98
N PHE A 83 3.85 0.09 -10.88
CA PHE A 83 4.29 -0.42 -9.58
C PHE A 83 4.53 -1.93 -9.61
N SER A 84 3.62 -2.71 -10.20
CA SER A 84 3.73 -4.16 -10.27
C SER A 84 4.79 -4.64 -11.26
N GLU A 85 5.06 -3.90 -12.32
CA GLU A 85 6.20 -4.19 -13.21
C GLU A 85 7.53 -3.97 -12.48
N PHE A 86 7.67 -2.86 -11.76
CA PHE A 86 8.84 -2.59 -10.92
C PHE A 86 9.03 -3.67 -9.83
N TYR A 87 7.97 -3.99 -9.07
CA TYR A 87 8.00 -5.00 -8.01
C TYR A 87 8.48 -6.36 -8.49
N ARG A 88 7.98 -6.82 -9.65
CA ARG A 88 8.41 -8.11 -10.22
C ARG A 88 9.86 -8.06 -10.68
N ALA A 89 10.27 -6.98 -11.33
CA ALA A 89 11.63 -6.83 -11.84
C ALA A 89 12.67 -6.78 -10.71
N THR A 90 12.38 -6.11 -9.59
CA THR A 90 13.27 -6.08 -8.43
C THR A 90 13.19 -7.37 -7.62
N GLY A 91 11.99 -7.94 -7.42
CA GLY A 91 11.82 -9.21 -6.72
C GLY A 91 12.59 -10.36 -7.37
N GLN A 92 12.59 -10.45 -8.70
CA GLN A 92 13.41 -11.43 -9.42
C GLN A 92 14.90 -11.24 -9.15
N GLN A 93 15.39 -9.99 -9.11
CA GLN A 93 16.79 -9.70 -8.80
C GLN A 93 17.15 -10.13 -7.37
N ILE A 94 16.27 -9.90 -6.38
CA ILE A 94 16.49 -10.36 -5.00
C ILE A 94 16.61 -11.88 -4.95
N LEU A 95 15.72 -12.61 -5.63
CA LEU A 95 15.67 -14.07 -5.58
C LEU A 95 16.91 -14.75 -6.20
N VAL A 96 17.58 -14.09 -7.14
CA VAL A 96 18.80 -14.62 -7.79
C VAL A 96 20.09 -13.97 -7.27
N SER A 97 19.98 -13.03 -6.33
CA SER A 97 21.14 -12.38 -5.73
C SER A 97 21.83 -13.33 -4.76
N ASP A 98 23.15 -13.37 -4.84
CA ASP A 98 24.00 -14.15 -3.94
C ASP A 98 24.49 -13.27 -2.79
N PHE A 99 23.60 -13.04 -1.82
CA PHE A 99 23.88 -12.18 -0.66
C PHE A 99 24.97 -12.78 0.22
N GLN A 100 26.03 -12.01 0.45
CA GLN A 100 27.13 -12.40 1.32
C GLN A 100 27.00 -11.74 2.69
N GLU A 101 27.56 -12.40 3.70
CA GLU A 101 27.67 -11.81 5.04
C GLU A 101 28.51 -10.52 4.97
N GLY A 102 27.94 -9.41 5.43
CA GLY A 102 28.57 -8.08 5.38
C GLY A 102 28.09 -7.18 4.25
N ASP A 103 27.28 -7.67 3.32
CA ASP A 103 26.63 -6.82 2.30
C ASP A 103 25.74 -5.76 2.98
N ARG A 104 25.90 -4.49 2.58
CA ARG A 104 25.18 -3.35 3.15
C ARG A 104 24.13 -2.76 2.21
N SER A 105 24.12 -3.18 0.95
CA SER A 105 23.25 -2.61 -0.07
C SER A 105 22.99 -3.60 -1.18
N ILE A 106 21.81 -3.48 -1.79
CA ILE A 106 21.41 -4.22 -2.99
C ILE A 106 21.26 -3.21 -4.12
N HIS A 107 21.84 -3.52 -5.27
CA HIS A 107 21.73 -2.67 -6.45
C HIS A 107 20.71 -3.27 -7.42
N PHE A 108 19.62 -2.55 -7.68
CA PHE A 108 18.65 -2.94 -8.68
C PHE A 108 18.97 -2.27 -10.02
N LYS A 109 19.04 -3.06 -11.08
CA LYS A 109 19.11 -2.56 -12.46
C LYS A 109 17.76 -2.81 -13.12
N THR A 110 17.05 -1.74 -13.47
CA THR A 110 15.73 -1.85 -14.12
C THR A 110 15.43 -0.62 -14.96
N ASP A 111 14.77 -0.84 -16.09
CA ASP A 111 14.13 0.17 -16.94
C ASP A 111 12.62 0.29 -16.67
N ARG A 112 12.10 -0.49 -15.71
CA ARG A 112 10.67 -0.58 -15.38
C ARG A 112 10.21 0.36 -14.27
N LEU A 113 11.14 1.11 -13.66
CA LEU A 113 10.77 2.11 -12.67
C LEU A 113 10.22 3.36 -13.37
N MET A 114 8.94 3.64 -13.13
CA MET A 114 8.33 4.95 -13.40
C MET A 114 8.25 5.71 -12.07
N PRO A 115 9.20 6.61 -11.75
CA PRO A 115 9.36 7.14 -10.39
C PRO A 115 8.10 7.82 -9.86
N LEU A 116 7.47 8.67 -10.66
CA LEU A 116 6.27 9.41 -10.24
C LEU A 116 5.09 8.47 -9.95
N ALA A 117 4.84 7.52 -10.85
CA ALA A 117 3.76 6.53 -10.68
C ALA A 117 4.02 5.63 -9.46
N PHE A 118 5.28 5.25 -9.21
CA PHE A 118 5.67 4.49 -8.03
C PHE A 118 5.37 5.25 -6.73
N VAL A 119 5.82 6.50 -6.62
CA VAL A 119 5.55 7.34 -5.44
C VAL A 119 4.05 7.54 -5.25
N LYS A 120 3.31 7.80 -6.34
CA LYS A 120 1.85 7.95 -6.27
C LYS A 120 1.13 6.68 -5.83
N GLN A 121 1.59 5.49 -6.24
CA GLN A 121 1.05 4.23 -5.72
C GLN A 121 1.29 4.10 -4.21
N VAL A 122 2.51 4.38 -3.75
CA VAL A 122 2.86 4.34 -2.32
C VAL A 122 1.98 5.31 -1.53
N MET A 123 1.84 6.55 -1.99
CA MET A 123 0.99 7.54 -1.35
C MET A 123 -0.48 7.12 -1.33
N SER A 124 -0.98 6.53 -2.41
CA SER A 124 -2.36 6.04 -2.45
C SER A 124 -2.60 4.93 -1.43
N ASN A 125 -1.62 4.05 -1.20
CA ASN A 125 -1.72 3.01 -0.16
C ASN A 125 -1.85 3.63 1.24
N PHE A 126 -1.11 4.72 1.53
CA PHE A 126 -1.22 5.44 2.80
C PHE A 126 -2.58 6.12 2.93
N CYS A 127 -3.05 6.84 1.91
CA CYS A 127 -4.36 7.50 1.94
C CYS A 127 -5.52 6.51 2.19
N VAL A 128 -5.40 5.30 1.65
CA VAL A 128 -6.39 4.23 1.83
C VAL A 128 -6.38 3.67 3.27
N SER A 129 -5.21 3.60 3.92
CA SER A 129 -4.99 2.87 5.19
C SER A 129 -4.86 3.75 6.44
N ALA A 130 -4.28 4.94 6.34
CA ALA A 130 -3.82 5.75 7.48
C ALA A 130 -4.80 6.84 7.96
N GLY A 131 -5.85 7.18 7.21
CA GLY A 131 -6.83 8.19 7.64
C GLY A 131 -7.30 9.08 6.51
N ASP A 132 -7.88 10.23 6.85
CA ASP A 132 -8.28 11.22 5.86
C ASP A 132 -7.04 11.94 5.31
N MET A 133 -6.79 11.78 4.00
CA MET A 133 -5.70 12.44 3.25
C MET A 133 -6.26 13.12 2.00
N HIS A 134 -7.40 13.81 2.12
CA HIS A 134 -8.00 14.57 1.02
C HIS A 134 -7.03 15.57 0.38
N ASP A 135 -6.03 16.06 1.10
CA ASP A 135 -5.01 16.98 0.59
C ASP A 135 -4.18 16.35 -0.55
N CYS A 136 -4.08 15.02 -0.61
CA CYS A 136 -3.41 14.31 -1.69
C CYS A 136 -4.24 14.20 -2.98
N LYS A 137 -5.50 14.66 -2.99
CA LYS A 137 -6.41 14.49 -4.13
C LYS A 137 -5.80 14.96 -5.45
N ASP A 138 -5.34 16.21 -5.50
CA ASP A 138 -4.86 16.80 -6.76
C ASP A 138 -3.54 16.17 -7.20
N TYR A 139 -2.69 15.79 -6.24
CA TYR A 139 -1.47 15.03 -6.52
C TYR A 139 -1.77 13.63 -7.07
N LEU A 140 -2.77 12.93 -6.54
CA LEU A 140 -3.11 11.55 -6.90
C LEU A 140 -4.01 11.45 -8.13
N LEU A 141 -4.90 12.41 -8.37
CA LEU A 141 -5.88 12.37 -9.46
C LEU A 141 -5.46 13.17 -10.71
N ASP A 142 -4.28 13.79 -10.68
CA ASP A 142 -3.55 14.24 -11.86
C ASP A 142 -2.29 13.39 -12.01
N ARG A 143 -2.17 12.66 -13.12
CA ARG A 143 -1.04 11.75 -13.40
C ARG A 143 0.29 12.50 -13.47
N GLU A 144 0.29 13.72 -14.00
CA GLU A 144 1.50 14.49 -14.28
C GLU A 144 1.88 15.44 -13.14
N SER A 145 0.99 15.63 -12.15
CA SER A 145 1.29 16.48 -11.00
C SER A 145 2.51 15.98 -10.24
N THR A 146 3.51 16.85 -10.09
CA THR A 146 4.68 16.66 -9.23
C THR A 146 4.62 17.51 -7.97
N VAL A 147 3.54 18.29 -7.81
CA VAL A 147 3.32 19.17 -6.68
C VAL A 147 2.77 18.32 -5.54
N PHE A 148 3.67 17.97 -4.61
CA PHE A 148 3.28 17.27 -3.39
C PHE A 148 2.52 18.23 -2.46
N PRO A 149 1.49 17.78 -1.72
CA PRO A 149 0.74 18.64 -0.81
C PRO A 149 1.68 19.28 0.22
N SER A 150 1.58 20.61 0.37
CA SER A 150 2.48 21.41 1.21
C SER A 150 2.10 21.42 2.69
N ASP A 151 0.87 21.04 3.02
CA ASP A 151 0.37 21.05 4.40
C ASP A 151 0.79 19.75 5.09
N THR A 152 1.99 19.80 5.67
CA THR A 152 2.66 18.68 6.34
C THR A 152 2.05 18.25 7.68
N ASP A 153 1.04 18.96 8.18
CA ASP A 153 0.43 18.66 9.48
C ASP A 153 -0.46 17.39 9.45
N SER A 154 -0.83 16.92 8.25
CA SER A 154 -1.73 15.77 8.06
C SER A 154 -1.01 14.47 7.62
N ILE A 155 0.27 14.55 7.24
CA ILE A 155 1.04 13.39 6.73
C ILE A 155 1.94 12.87 7.85
N CYS A 156 1.34 12.15 8.81
CA CYS A 156 2.14 11.32 9.72
C CYS A 156 2.63 10.07 8.97
N LEU A 157 3.88 10.11 8.51
CA LEU A 157 4.68 8.91 8.22
C LEU A 157 5.19 8.29 9.53
#